data_AF-A0A497MQR0-F1
#
_entry.id   AF-A0A497MQR0-F1
#
_cell.length_a   1.000
_cell.length_b   1.000
_cell.length_c   1.000
_cell.angle_alpha   90.00
_cell.angle_beta   90.00
_cell.angle_gamma   90.00
#
_symmetry.space_group_name_H-M   'P 1'
#
loop_
_entity.id
_entity.type
_entity.pdbx_description
1 polymer ?
#
loop_
_entity_poly.entity_id
_entity_poly.type
_entity_poly.pdbx_seq_one_letter_code
_entity_poly.pdbx_strand_id
1 'polypeptide(L)'
;KLGFRPYPGTLNLRIVDREDLKTVFTIRGLPALRIDAFKREGRIYGAVSCYRALIGDAIEGAIVVPERTHYGPDIVELIAPESIREKLGLKDGDKVSVEVRVDV
;
A
#
# COMPACT_ATOMS: atom_id res chain seq x y z
N LYS A 1 -10.18 -1.79 -10.75
CA LYS A 1 -10.67 -0.92 -9.64
C LYS A 1 -9.74 0.27 -9.37
N LEU A 2 -8.41 0.09 -9.23
CA LEU A 2 -7.46 1.20 -8.97
C LEU A 2 -7.16 2.15 -10.16
N GLY A 3 -7.57 1.80 -11.38
CA GLY A 3 -7.29 2.59 -12.58
C GLY A 3 -5.92 2.33 -13.21
N PHE A 4 -5.12 1.41 -12.66
CA PHE A 4 -3.87 0.96 -13.23
C PHE A 4 -3.68 -0.56 -13.04
N ARG A 5 -2.78 -1.14 -13.83
CA ARG A 5 -2.29 -2.51 -13.64
C ARG A 5 -1.04 -2.46 -12.77
N PRO A 6 -1.01 -3.08 -11.59
CA PRO A 6 0.16 -3.02 -10.72
C PRO A 6 1.34 -3.79 -11.33
N TYR A 7 2.54 -3.27 -11.10
CA TYR A 7 3.79 -3.99 -11.30
C TYR A 7 3.79 -5.28 -10.45
N PRO A 8 4.37 -6.39 -10.91
CA PRO A 8 4.45 -7.62 -10.13
C PRO A 8 5.32 -7.47 -8.88
N GLY A 9 4.68 -7.19 -7.74
CA GLY A 9 5.32 -7.10 -6.43
C GLY A 9 4.73 -5.98 -5.56
N THR A 10 5.18 -5.92 -4.32
CA THR A 10 4.87 -4.85 -3.37
C THR A 10 6.17 -4.27 -2.82
N LEU A 11 6.18 -2.97 -2.49
CA LEU A 11 7.24 -2.38 -1.67
C LEU A 11 6.75 -2.31 -0.22
N ASN A 12 7.43 -3.01 0.68
CA ASN A 12 7.11 -2.96 2.10
C ASN A 12 7.71 -1.70 2.72
N LEU A 13 6.87 -0.88 3.33
CA LEU A 13 7.27 0.31 4.06
C LEU A 13 7.08 0.07 5.55
N ARG A 14 8.17 0.15 6.32
CA ARG A 14 8.12 0.10 7.78
C ARG A 14 8.01 1.51 8.34
N ILE A 15 7.00 1.72 9.16
CA ILE A 15 6.72 2.98 9.83
C ILE A 15 7.44 2.99 11.16
N VAL A 16 8.40 3.90 11.31
CA VAL A 16 9.25 4.00 12.50
C VAL A 16 8.81 5.10 13.45
N ASP A 17 8.14 6.13 12.93
CA ASP A 17 7.69 7.28 13.71
C ASP A 17 6.31 7.04 14.33
N ARG A 18 6.12 7.51 15.57
CA ARG A 18 4.88 7.30 16.33
C ARG A 18 3.71 8.11 15.78
N GLU A 19 3.96 9.29 15.23
CA GLU A 19 2.93 10.13 14.60
C GLU A 19 2.51 9.50 13.27
N ASP A 20 3.45 9.01 12.46
CA ASP A 20 3.14 8.27 11.24
C ASP A 20 2.35 6.99 11.51
N LEU A 21 2.64 6.27 12.61
CA LEU A 21 1.85 5.11 13.03
C LEU A 21 0.40 5.48 13.34
N LYS A 22 0.16 6.64 13.99
CA LYS A 22 -1.19 7.14 14.22
C LYS A 22 -1.86 7.50 12.90
N THR A 23 -1.13 8.13 11.97
CA THR A 23 -1.63 8.46 10.63
C THR A 23 -2.07 7.19 9.88
N VAL A 24 -1.27 6.12 9.90
CA VAL A 24 -1.64 4.83 9.30
C VAL A 24 -2.87 4.22 9.98
N PHE A 25 -2.97 4.30 11.30
CA PHE A 25 -4.17 3.84 12.01
C PHE A 25 -5.42 4.61 11.57
N THR A 26 -5.32 5.93 11.46
CA THR A 26 -6.41 6.78 10.95
C THR A 26 -6.81 6.39 9.53
N ILE A 27 -5.84 6.26 8.62
CA ILE A 27 -6.07 5.84 7.23
C ILE A 27 -6.84 4.52 7.17
N ARG A 28 -6.48 3.54 8.00
CA ARG A 28 -7.15 2.23 8.04
C ARG A 28 -8.62 2.28 8.46
N GLY A 29 -9.05 3.37 9.11
CA GLY A 29 -10.45 3.61 9.48
C GLY A 29 -11.26 4.38 8.42
N LEU A 30 -10.61 4.87 7.36
CA LEU A 30 -11.26 5.65 6.31
C LEU A 30 -11.93 4.74 5.26
N PRO A 31 -12.88 5.26 4.46
CA PRO A 31 -13.38 4.56 3.29
C PRO A 31 -12.24 4.12 2.37
N ALA A 32 -12.27 2.85 1.97
CA ALA A 32 -11.23 2.25 1.15
C ALA A 32 -11.81 1.69 -0.14
N LEU A 33 -10.99 1.66 -1.20
CA LEU A 33 -11.30 0.88 -2.38
C LEU A 33 -11.13 -0.61 -2.04
N ARG A 34 -12.23 -1.34 -1.96
CA ARG A 34 -12.22 -2.77 -1.63
C ARG A 34 -12.05 -3.63 -2.87
N ILE A 35 -11.10 -4.57 -2.81
CA ILE A 35 -10.96 -5.69 -3.75
C ILE A 35 -11.37 -6.95 -3.00
N ASP A 36 -12.44 -7.59 -3.47
CA ASP A 36 -13.02 -8.74 -2.81
C ASP A 36 -12.17 -9.99 -2.98
N ALA A 37 -12.30 -10.92 -2.03
CA ALA A 37 -11.64 -12.21 -2.10
C ALA A 37 -12.09 -12.98 -3.34
N PHE A 38 -11.17 -13.71 -3.96
CA PHE A 38 -11.47 -14.52 -5.14
C PHE A 38 -10.68 -15.83 -5.13
N LYS A 39 -11.14 -16.79 -5.94
CA LYS A 39 -10.48 -18.09 -6.13
C LYS A 39 -9.90 -18.18 -7.54
N ARG A 40 -8.65 -18.61 -7.65
CA ARG A 40 -7.98 -18.89 -8.93
C ARG A 40 -7.06 -20.09 -8.78
N GLU A 41 -7.10 -21.01 -9.74
CA GLU A 41 -6.20 -22.18 -9.79
C GLU A 41 -6.19 -22.98 -8.47
N GLY A 42 -7.36 -23.15 -7.85
CA GLY A 42 -7.50 -23.86 -6.57
C GLY A 42 -7.09 -23.06 -5.32
N ARG A 43 -6.45 -21.89 -5.47
CA ARG A 43 -6.03 -21.01 -4.36
C ARG A 43 -7.04 -19.90 -4.08
N ILE A 44 -7.25 -19.57 -2.80
CA ILE A 44 -8.04 -18.42 -2.36
C ILE A 44 -7.09 -17.24 -2.12
N TYR A 45 -7.44 -16.09 -2.69
CA TYR A 45 -6.80 -14.80 -2.47
C TYR A 45 -7.73 -13.98 -1.59
N GLY A 46 -7.24 -13.53 -0.44
CA GLY A 46 -8.02 -12.76 0.53
C GLY A 46 -8.43 -11.39 -0.02
N ALA A 47 -9.46 -10.79 0.58
CA ALA A 47 -9.84 -9.43 0.27
C ALA A 47 -8.77 -8.44 0.76
N VAL A 48 -8.67 -7.33 0.05
CA VAL A 48 -7.76 -6.24 0.40
C VAL A 48 -8.47 -4.89 0.33
N SER A 49 -8.08 -3.99 1.21
CA SER A 49 -8.44 -2.58 1.18
C SER A 49 -7.31 -1.78 0.55
N CYS A 50 -7.63 -0.89 -0.38
CA CYS A 50 -6.64 -0.06 -1.04
C CYS A 50 -6.93 1.44 -0.82
N TYR A 51 -5.88 2.21 -0.57
CA TYR A 51 -5.91 3.66 -0.40
C TYR A 51 -5.00 4.29 -1.43
N ARG A 52 -5.52 5.19 -2.28
CA ARG A 52 -4.72 5.87 -3.31
C ARG A 52 -3.65 6.73 -2.64
N ALA A 53 -2.45 6.72 -3.20
CA ALA A 53 -1.34 7.45 -2.64
C ALA A 53 -0.39 7.99 -3.71
N LEU A 54 0.25 9.11 -3.38
CA LEU A 54 1.42 9.62 -4.08
C LEU A 54 2.67 9.18 -3.31
N ILE A 55 3.58 8.47 -3.99
CA ILE A 55 4.78 7.86 -3.39
C ILE A 55 6.00 8.62 -3.87
N GLY A 56 6.80 9.11 -2.93
CA GLY A 56 8.02 9.89 -3.21
C GLY A 56 7.78 11.10 -4.11
N ASP A 57 6.61 11.74 -3.98
CA ASP A 57 6.17 12.91 -4.76
C ASP A 57 6.16 12.72 -6.29
N ALA A 58 6.25 11.47 -6.77
CA ALA A 58 6.47 11.18 -8.19
C ALA A 58 5.61 10.04 -8.75
N ILE A 59 5.20 9.08 -7.91
CA ILE A 59 4.56 7.85 -8.38
C ILE A 59 3.13 7.77 -7.84
N GLU A 60 2.16 7.76 -8.75
CA GLU A 60 0.78 7.40 -8.45
C GLU A 60 0.67 5.92 -8.12
N GLY A 61 0.19 5.59 -6.94
CA GLY A 61 0.09 4.24 -6.44
C GLY A 61 -1.02 4.06 -5.42
N ALA A 62 -0.88 3.01 -4.60
CA ALA A 62 -1.78 2.76 -3.49
C ALA A 62 -1.09 2.01 -2.36
N ILE A 63 -1.54 2.28 -1.13
CA ILE A 63 -1.36 1.38 0.01
C ILE A 63 -2.33 0.22 -0.15
N VAL A 64 -1.86 -1.01 0.07
CA VAL A 64 -2.66 -2.23 0.14
C VAL A 64 -2.62 -2.77 1.57
N VAL A 65 -3.80 -3.00 2.13
CA VAL A 65 -3.97 -3.60 3.46
C VAL A 65 -4.78 -4.89 3.30
N PRO A 66 -4.17 -6.07 3.48
CA PRO A 66 -4.92 -7.32 3.47
C PRO A 66 -5.76 -7.45 4.74
N GLU A 67 -6.97 -8.02 4.64
CA GLU A 67 -7.83 -8.29 5.81
C GLU A 67 -7.18 -9.25 6.81
N ARG A 68 -6.25 -10.09 6.31
CA ARG A 68 -5.43 -10.99 7.13
C ARG A 68 -3.97 -10.67 6.85
N THR A 69 -3.33 -9.93 7.74
CA THR A 69 -1.89 -9.64 7.66
C THR A 69 -1.11 -10.58 8.57
N HIS A 70 0.13 -10.91 8.16
CA HIS A 70 1.10 -11.60 9.01
C HIS A 70 2.08 -10.61 9.68
N TYR A 71 2.08 -9.36 9.21
CA TYR A 71 2.97 -8.31 9.70
C TYR A 71 2.30 -7.45 10.77
N GLY A 72 3.11 -6.82 11.61
CA GLY A 72 2.66 -5.88 12.63
C GLY A 72 1.96 -4.64 12.06
N PRO A 73 1.36 -3.81 12.93
CA PRO A 73 0.65 -2.59 12.51
C PRO A 73 1.58 -1.55 11.86
N ASP A 74 2.89 -1.70 12.02
CA ASP A 74 3.95 -0.82 11.55
C ASP A 74 4.42 -1.09 10.12
N ILE A 75 3.85 -2.07 9.43
CA ILE A 75 4.19 -2.36 8.03
C ILE A 75 2.97 -2.11 7.15
N VAL A 76 3.20 -1.41 6.04
CA VAL A 76 2.24 -1.24 4.94
C VAL A 76 2.87 -1.67 3.62
N GLU A 77 2.05 -2.16 2.70
CA GLU A 77 2.49 -2.57 1.37
C GLU A 77 2.09 -1.53 0.33
N LEU A 78 3.03 -1.13 -0.53
CA LEU A 78 2.79 -0.18 -1.62
C LEU A 78 2.75 -0.91 -2.96
N ILE A 79 1.81 -0.53 -3.81
CA ILE A 79 1.74 -0.93 -5.22
C ILE A 79 1.67 0.28 -6.14
N ALA A 80 2.24 0.13 -7.33
CA ALA A 80 2.26 1.14 -8.38
C ALA A 80 2.26 0.46 -9.75
N PRO A 81 2.00 1.18 -10.87
CA PRO A 81 2.10 0.62 -12.22
C PRO A 81 3.54 0.27 -12.64
N GLU A 82 4.55 0.80 -11.94
CA GLU A 82 5.97 0.56 -12.19
C GLU A 82 6.70 0.13 -10.90
N SER A 83 7.95 -0.32 -11.03
CA SER A 83 8.79 -0.68 -9.88
C SER A 83 9.16 0.57 -9.07
N ILE A 84 8.52 0.76 -7.92
CA ILE A 84 8.77 1.91 -7.00
C ILE A 84 10.26 1.96 -6.63
N ARG A 85 10.85 0.80 -6.36
CA ARG A 85 12.26 0.68 -5.97
C ARG A 85 13.19 1.19 -7.06
N GLU A 86 12.99 0.74 -8.30
CA GLU A 86 13.84 1.15 -9.43
C GLU A 86 13.64 2.62 -9.77
N LYS A 87 12.38 3.09 -9.79
CA LYS A 87 12.03 4.46 -10.15
C LYS A 87 12.60 5.49 -9.17
N LEU A 88 12.56 5.19 -7.87
CA LEU A 88 13.09 6.07 -6.81
C LEU A 88 14.53 5.75 -6.41
N GLY A 89 15.15 4.70 -6.99
CA GLY A 89 16.52 4.28 -6.67
C GLY A 89 16.71 3.76 -5.23
N LEU A 90 15.66 3.19 -4.63
CA LEU A 90 15.63 2.84 -3.21
C LEU A 90 16.38 1.55 -2.87
N LYS A 91 17.06 1.57 -1.72
CA LYS A 91 17.64 0.42 -1.03
C LYS A 91 16.92 0.17 0.30
N ASP A 92 17.17 -0.99 0.89
CA ASP A 92 16.60 -1.29 2.20
C ASP A 92 17.16 -0.32 3.25
N GLY A 93 16.26 0.29 4.03
CA GLY A 93 16.59 1.31 5.01
C GLY A 93 16.40 2.75 4.51
N ASP A 94 16.23 2.96 3.20
CA ASP A 94 15.93 4.28 2.66
C ASP A 94 14.53 4.74 3.09
N LYS A 95 14.39 6.06 3.28
CA LYS A 95 13.11 6.69 3.62
C LYS A 95 12.41 7.18 2.36
N VAL A 96 11.09 7.05 2.34
CA VAL A 96 10.23 7.55 1.26
C VAL A 96 8.96 8.15 1.87
N SER A 97 8.51 9.28 1.32
CA SER A 97 7.22 9.89 1.68
C SER A 97 6.08 9.18 0.97
N VAL A 98 4.95 9.04 1.67
CA VAL A 98 3.70 8.52 1.08
C VAL A 98 2.57 9.43 1.53
N GLU A 99 1.96 10.12 0.58
CA GLU A 99 0.78 10.95 0.81
C GLU A 99 -0.47 10.19 0.39
N VAL A 100 -1.41 9.99 1.31
CA VAL A 100 -2.68 9.31 1.01
C VAL A 100 -3.73 10.32 0.61
N ARG A 101 -4.35 10.09 -0.55
CA ARG A 101 -5.47 10.90 -1.03
C ARG A 101 -6.76 10.39 -0.40
N VAL A 102 -7.39 11.26 0.37
CA VAL A 102 -8.69 11.00 0.99
C VAL A 102 -9.73 11.82 0.26
N ASP A 103 -10.63 11.13 -0.45
CA ASP A 103 -11.82 11.77 -1.00
C ASP A 103 -12.82 11.85 0.15
N VAL A 104 -12.93 13.04 0.77
CA VAL A 104 -13.95 13.39 1.78
C VAL A 104 -15.21 13.94 1.12
#